data_AF-A0A8H6MKL3-F1
#
_entry.id   AF-A0A8H6MKL3-F1
#
_cell.length_a   1.000
_cell.length_b   1.000
_cell.length_c   1.000
_cell.angle_alpha   90.00
_cell.angle_beta   90.00
_cell.angle_gamma   90.00
#
_symmetry.space_group_name_H-M   'P 1'
#
loop_
_entity.id
_entity.type
_entity.pdbx_description
1 polymer ?
#
loop_
_entity_poly.entity_id
_entity_poly.type
_entity_poly.pdbx_seq_one_letter_code
_entity_poly.pdbx_strand_id
1 'polypeptide(L)'
;RYHLSSQDAYGVDTLQLNCTDGSKTVKRLSQLVPRKLTVKVGLPGDFTLKPRHIKRVSVDFKNPNTLGWNSAALPLYSGKTIVSGDNGDELSVHMPANFPRIYDNTIWGTRELRWDIFEAGWTEEKWAYPPVAGENGFVGSGTYLVGRRWDPNNMLPYPKTNLARSNDKSEHWLTGKLADGSQITAGNYT
;
A
#
# COMPACT_ATOMS: atom_id res chain seq x y z
N ARG A 1 -3.31 -22.62 11.64
CA ARG A 1 -2.01 -22.12 11.15
C ARG A 1 -2.28 -21.03 10.13
N TYR A 2 -1.34 -20.11 9.89
CA TYR A 2 -1.45 -19.06 8.88
C TYR A 2 -0.37 -19.26 7.81
N HIS A 3 -0.78 -19.08 6.57
CA HIS A 3 0.01 -19.26 5.36
C HIS A 3 -0.09 -17.99 4.52
N LEU A 4 1.01 -17.57 3.91
CA LEU A 4 1.01 -16.41 3.01
C LEU A 4 1.24 -16.87 1.58
N SER A 5 0.50 -16.26 0.65
CA SER A 5 0.67 -16.48 -0.78
C SER A 5 0.61 -15.15 -1.53
N SER A 6 1.26 -15.10 -2.68
CA SER A 6 1.16 -13.96 -3.60
C SER A 6 0.41 -14.42 -4.85
N GLN A 7 -0.55 -13.61 -5.29
CA GLN A 7 -1.18 -13.79 -6.59
C GLN A 7 -0.76 -12.64 -7.49
N ASP A 8 -0.12 -12.99 -8.61
CA ASP A 8 0.18 -12.03 -9.67
C ASP A 8 -1.12 -11.45 -10.23
N ALA A 9 -1.15 -10.14 -10.44
CA ALA A 9 -2.12 -9.53 -11.32
C ALA A 9 -1.39 -9.08 -12.59
N TYR A 10 -2.06 -9.24 -13.73
CA TYR A 10 -1.53 -8.77 -15.02
C TYR A 10 -1.21 -7.27 -14.92
N GLY A 11 -0.19 -6.85 -15.66
CA GLY A 11 0.20 -5.46 -15.81
C GLY A 11 -0.02 -4.94 -17.22
N VAL A 12 0.26 -3.66 -17.46
CA VAL A 12 0.14 -3.01 -18.76
C VAL A 12 1.30 -2.05 -18.97
N ASP A 13 1.79 -1.98 -20.21
CA ASP A 13 2.70 -0.92 -20.61
C ASP A 13 1.88 0.37 -20.82
N THR A 14 2.25 1.47 -20.17
CA THR A 14 1.44 2.70 -20.15
C THR A 14 1.85 3.73 -21.19
N LEU A 15 3.06 3.63 -21.73
CA LEU A 15 3.56 4.50 -22.80
C LEU A 15 3.71 3.76 -24.13
N GLN A 16 3.56 4.52 -25.21
CA GLN A 16 3.92 4.14 -26.57
C GLN A 16 5.03 5.05 -27.07
N LEU A 17 6.05 4.46 -27.69
CA LEU A 17 7.11 5.17 -28.39
C LEU A 17 6.69 5.36 -29.85
N ASN A 18 6.80 6.59 -30.35
CA ASN A 18 6.74 6.86 -31.77
C ASN A 18 8.14 6.65 -32.37
N CYS A 19 8.29 5.66 -33.24
CA CYS A 19 9.58 5.30 -33.84
C CYS A 19 10.08 6.33 -34.87
N THR A 20 9.22 7.26 -35.30
CA THR A 20 9.54 8.25 -36.33
C THR A 20 10.21 9.50 -35.75
N ASP A 21 9.75 9.97 -34.59
CA ASP A 21 10.23 11.21 -33.95
C ASP A 21 10.79 10.98 -32.52
N GLY A 22 10.76 9.73 -32.03
CA GLY A 22 11.21 9.38 -30.69
C GLY A 22 10.30 9.85 -29.55
N SER A 23 9.15 10.47 -29.86
CA SER A 23 8.22 10.98 -28.84
C SER A 23 7.55 9.84 -28.08
N LYS A 24 7.26 10.09 -26.79
CA LYS A 24 6.54 9.16 -25.92
C LYS A 24 5.16 9.71 -25.61
N THR A 25 4.12 8.91 -25.85
CA THR A 25 2.73 9.28 -25.55
C THR A 25 2.08 8.25 -24.64
N VAL A 26 1.16 8.71 -23.80
CA VAL A 26 0.38 7.82 -22.91
C VAL A 26 -0.63 7.05 -23.76
N LYS A 27 -0.67 5.73 -23.58
CA LYS A 27 -1.65 4.87 -24.25
C LYS A 27 -3.05 5.16 -23.74
N ARG A 28 -4.01 5.19 -24.65
CA ARG A 28 -5.45 5.22 -24.34
C ARG A 28 -5.87 3.87 -23.76
N LEU A 29 -6.98 3.85 -23.04
CA LEU A 29 -7.55 2.63 -22.44
C LEU A 29 -7.69 1.50 -23.47
N SER A 30 -8.13 1.80 -24.69
CA SER A 30 -8.29 0.81 -25.77
C SER A 30 -6.97 0.26 -26.33
N GLN A 31 -5.84 0.88 -26.00
CA GLN A 31 -4.49 0.49 -26.45
C GLN A 31 -3.71 -0.25 -25.37
N LEU A 32 -4.26 -0.35 -24.15
CA LEU A 32 -3.65 -1.11 -23.06
C LEU A 32 -3.89 -2.60 -23.33
N VAL A 33 -2.80 -3.35 -23.43
CA VAL A 33 -2.83 -4.80 -23.60
C VAL A 33 -2.30 -5.42 -22.30
N PRO A 34 -3.09 -6.25 -21.60
CA PRO A 34 -2.62 -6.97 -20.43
C PRO A 34 -1.41 -7.83 -20.74
N ARG A 35 -0.38 -7.75 -19.90
CA ARG A 35 0.84 -8.55 -19.97
C ARG A 35 1.09 -9.19 -18.62
N LYS A 36 1.63 -10.40 -18.62
CA LYS A 36 2.03 -11.07 -17.39
C LYS A 36 3.32 -10.42 -16.87
N LEU A 37 3.20 -9.53 -15.90
CA LEU A 37 4.30 -8.82 -15.25
C LEU A 37 4.48 -9.35 -13.83
N THR A 38 5.11 -10.52 -13.71
CA THR A 38 5.33 -11.20 -12.43
C THR A 38 6.47 -10.55 -11.65
N VAL A 39 6.17 -10.05 -10.45
CA VAL A 39 7.17 -9.51 -9.51
C VAL A 39 7.64 -10.62 -8.60
N LYS A 40 8.94 -10.64 -8.28
CA LYS A 40 9.45 -11.53 -7.23
C LYS A 40 9.05 -10.98 -5.86
N VAL A 41 8.21 -11.73 -5.15
CA VAL A 41 7.79 -11.43 -3.79
C VAL A 41 8.44 -12.44 -2.84
N GLY A 42 9.21 -11.95 -1.86
CA GLY A 42 9.69 -12.73 -0.74
C GLY A 42 8.58 -12.81 0.31
N LEU A 43 8.09 -14.02 0.57
CA LEU A 43 7.06 -14.27 1.58
C LEU A 43 7.69 -14.89 2.84
N PRO A 44 7.15 -14.59 4.03
CA PRO A 44 7.55 -15.26 5.25
C PRO A 44 7.13 -16.73 5.21
N GLY A 45 7.80 -17.56 6.01
CA GLY A 45 7.33 -18.93 6.26
C GLY A 45 6.03 -18.95 7.06
N ASP A 46 5.35 -20.10 7.04
CA ASP A 46 4.14 -20.34 7.81
C ASP A 46 4.34 -20.10 9.31
N PHE A 47 3.26 -19.68 9.99
CA PHE A 47 3.29 -19.51 11.43
C PHE A 47 1.96 -19.85 12.10
N THR A 48 2.00 -20.03 13.41
CA THR A 48 0.80 -20.16 14.24
C THR A 48 0.70 -18.95 15.15
N LEU A 49 -0.46 -18.29 15.15
CA LEU A 49 -0.77 -17.19 16.05
C LEU A 49 -1.65 -17.70 17.19
N LYS A 50 -1.23 -17.49 18.43
CA LYS A 50 -2.06 -17.80 19.60
C LYS A 50 -3.09 -16.67 19.82
N PRO A 51 -4.23 -16.93 20.47
CA PRO A 51 -5.16 -15.87 20.85
C PRO A 51 -4.46 -14.75 21.61
N ARG A 52 -4.83 -13.50 21.29
CA ARG A 52 -4.27 -12.27 21.90
C ARG A 52 -2.76 -12.08 21.72
N HIS A 53 -2.13 -12.83 20.81
CA HIS A 53 -0.74 -12.62 20.43
C HIS A 53 -0.65 -11.88 19.11
N ILE A 54 0.44 -11.14 18.93
CA ILE A 54 0.76 -10.40 17.72
C ILE A 54 1.96 -11.08 17.04
N LYS A 55 1.92 -11.23 15.72
CA LYS A 55 3.05 -11.71 14.91
C LYS A 55 3.31 -10.72 13.80
N ARG A 56 4.54 -10.24 13.74
CA ARG A 56 5.05 -9.44 12.63
C ARG A 56 5.60 -10.34 11.56
N VAL A 57 5.28 -10.02 10.31
CA VAL A 57 5.79 -10.69 9.13
C VAL A 57 6.23 -9.64 8.12
N SER A 58 7.29 -9.93 7.40
CA SER A 58 7.83 -9.05 6.37
C SER A 58 7.57 -9.67 5.01
N VAL A 59 7.10 -8.85 4.07
CA VAL A 59 6.89 -9.23 2.68
C VAL A 59 7.81 -8.36 1.84
N ASP A 60 8.77 -8.99 1.17
CA ASP A 60 9.81 -8.30 0.43
C ASP A 60 9.46 -8.21 -1.05
N PHE A 61 9.16 -7.02 -1.54
CA PHE A 61 8.93 -6.81 -2.97
C PHE A 61 10.25 -6.44 -3.64
N LYS A 62 10.75 -7.29 -4.54
CA LYS A 62 11.96 -6.98 -5.30
C LYS A 62 11.62 -6.03 -6.44
N ASN A 63 12.38 -4.94 -6.55
CA ASN A 63 12.24 -4.00 -7.66
C ASN A 63 12.43 -4.75 -8.99
N PRO A 64 11.48 -4.63 -9.94
CA PRO A 64 11.51 -5.39 -11.20
C PRO A 64 12.46 -4.80 -12.26
N ASN A 65 13.23 -3.77 -11.94
CA ASN A 65 14.22 -3.14 -12.82
C ASN A 65 15.28 -4.11 -13.38
N THR A 66 15.48 -5.29 -12.78
CA THR A 66 16.35 -6.35 -13.32
C THR A 66 15.62 -7.39 -14.17
N LEU A 67 14.30 -7.29 -14.36
CA LEU A 67 13.47 -8.28 -15.08
C LEU A 67 13.40 -8.03 -16.59
N GLY A 68 14.17 -7.06 -17.11
CA GLY A 68 14.21 -6.75 -18.55
C GLY A 68 12.90 -6.19 -19.11
N TRP A 69 12.00 -5.71 -18.25
CA TRP A 69 10.77 -5.06 -18.69
C TRP A 69 11.09 -3.78 -19.43
N ASN A 70 10.23 -3.40 -20.37
CA ASN A 70 10.42 -2.20 -21.16
C ASN A 70 10.25 -0.95 -20.29
N SER A 71 11.32 -0.53 -19.63
CA SER A 71 11.36 0.65 -18.77
C SER A 71 10.98 1.93 -19.51
N ALA A 72 11.25 2.00 -20.81
CA ALA A 72 10.83 3.12 -21.66
C ALA A 72 9.30 3.19 -21.86
N ALA A 73 8.59 2.09 -21.60
CA ALA A 73 7.14 1.99 -21.71
C ALA A 73 6.38 2.19 -20.37
N LEU A 74 7.09 2.50 -19.28
CA LEU A 74 6.56 2.65 -17.91
C LEU A 74 5.56 1.53 -17.55
N PRO A 75 6.04 0.30 -17.30
CA PRO A 75 5.18 -0.83 -17.02
C PRO A 75 4.48 -0.65 -15.67
N LEU A 76 3.15 -0.66 -15.70
CA LEU A 76 2.32 -0.72 -14.51
C LEU A 76 2.00 -2.19 -14.22
N TYR A 77 2.36 -2.68 -13.04
CA TYR A 77 2.14 -4.06 -12.62
C TYR A 77 1.32 -4.10 -11.32
N SER A 78 0.66 -5.24 -11.11
CA SER A 78 -0.21 -5.46 -9.97
C SER A 78 0.01 -6.81 -9.32
N GLY A 79 -0.38 -6.94 -8.06
CA GLY A 79 -0.49 -8.21 -7.35
C GLY A 79 -1.28 -8.05 -6.07
N LYS A 80 -1.55 -9.18 -5.41
CA LYS A 80 -2.08 -9.17 -4.04
C LYS A 80 -1.31 -10.18 -3.20
N THR A 81 -1.04 -9.81 -1.95
CA THR A 81 -0.58 -10.76 -0.93
C THR A 81 -1.78 -11.20 -0.12
N ILE A 82 -1.93 -12.51 0.08
CA ILE A 82 -3.03 -13.14 0.79
C ILE A 82 -2.46 -13.82 2.03
N VAL A 83 -3.07 -13.56 3.18
CA VAL A 83 -2.85 -14.29 4.43
C VAL A 83 -4.06 -15.18 4.65
N SER A 84 -3.85 -16.49 4.70
CA SER A 84 -4.93 -17.48 4.88
C SER A 84 -4.70 -18.29 6.15
N GLY A 85 -5.72 -18.40 7.00
CA GLY A 85 -5.73 -19.26 8.18
C GLY A 85 -6.46 -20.58 7.93
N ASP A 86 -6.00 -21.67 8.53
CA ASP A 86 -6.69 -22.99 8.41
C ASP A 86 -8.12 -22.98 8.98
N ASN A 87 -8.44 -21.97 9.80
CA ASN A 87 -9.76 -21.72 10.35
C ASN A 87 -10.70 -20.98 9.37
N GLY A 88 -10.24 -20.66 8.16
CA GLY A 88 -10.99 -19.94 7.14
C GLY A 88 -10.78 -18.42 7.14
N ASP A 89 -9.90 -17.89 8.00
CA ASP A 89 -9.56 -16.46 7.98
C ASP A 89 -8.85 -16.09 6.67
N GLU A 90 -9.23 -14.98 6.04
CA GLU A 90 -8.52 -14.43 4.89
C GLU A 90 -8.35 -12.91 5.01
N LEU A 91 -7.11 -12.44 4.82
CA LEU A 91 -6.77 -11.03 4.69
C LEU A 91 -5.98 -10.83 3.40
N SER A 92 -6.26 -9.76 2.65
CA SER A 92 -5.48 -9.44 1.45
C SER A 92 -5.01 -8.00 1.43
N VAL A 93 -3.77 -7.82 0.95
CA VAL A 93 -3.18 -6.52 0.68
C VAL A 93 -2.99 -6.40 -0.82
N HIS A 94 -3.67 -5.43 -1.43
CA HIS A 94 -3.64 -5.18 -2.88
C HIS A 94 -2.52 -4.21 -3.24
N MET A 95 -1.78 -4.53 -4.29
CA MET A 95 -0.67 -3.74 -4.80
C MET A 95 -0.84 -3.56 -6.31
N PRO A 96 -1.59 -2.55 -6.78
CA PRO A 96 -1.05 -1.67 -7.80
C PRO A 96 -1.40 -0.20 -7.61
N ALA A 97 -0.61 0.63 -8.28
CA ALA A 97 -0.58 2.10 -8.34
C ALA A 97 0.52 2.69 -7.45
N ASN A 98 1.02 3.86 -7.85
CA ASN A 98 2.16 4.60 -7.29
C ASN A 98 2.05 4.96 -5.79
N PHE A 99 1.02 4.45 -5.11
CA PHE A 99 0.52 4.83 -3.80
C PHE A 99 -0.14 3.61 -3.12
N PRO A 100 0.19 3.28 -1.86
CA PRO A 100 -0.57 2.31 -1.07
C PRO A 100 -2.05 2.69 -1.01
N ARG A 101 -2.93 1.69 -1.12
CA ARG A 101 -4.38 1.87 -0.98
C ARG A 101 -4.89 1.09 0.22
N ILE A 102 -5.63 1.77 1.08
CA ILE A 102 -6.26 1.21 2.26
C ILE A 102 -7.75 1.12 1.99
N TYR A 103 -8.31 -0.07 2.18
CA TYR A 103 -9.75 -0.26 2.18
C TYR A 103 -10.21 -0.46 3.62
N ASP A 104 -11.14 0.37 4.08
CA ASP A 104 -11.77 0.21 5.39
C ASP A 104 -13.29 0.03 5.25
N ASN A 105 -13.85 -0.81 6.12
CA ASN A 105 -15.28 -1.00 6.28
C ASN A 105 -15.58 -1.03 7.78
N THR A 106 -16.20 0.03 8.28
CA THR A 106 -16.37 0.26 9.73
C THR A 106 -17.70 -0.33 10.20
N ILE A 107 -17.79 -1.67 10.27
CA ILE A 107 -19.00 -2.42 10.67
C ILE A 107 -19.46 -2.09 12.10
N TRP A 108 -18.53 -1.60 12.92
CA TRP A 108 -18.78 -1.08 14.26
C TRP A 108 -18.13 0.29 14.40
N GLY A 109 -18.84 1.23 15.02
CA GLY A 109 -18.34 2.59 15.19
C GLY A 109 -16.97 2.62 15.86
N THR A 110 -16.05 3.41 15.32
CA THR A 110 -14.65 3.50 15.76
C THR A 110 -14.33 4.94 16.14
N ARG A 111 -13.80 5.15 17.35
CA ARG A 111 -13.47 6.50 17.83
C ARG A 111 -12.28 7.11 17.09
N GLU A 112 -11.28 6.29 16.74
CA GLU A 112 -10.10 6.75 16.03
C GLU A 112 -9.59 5.63 15.11
N LEU A 113 -9.51 5.90 13.81
CA LEU A 113 -8.81 5.06 12.84
C LEU A 113 -7.57 5.81 12.38
N ARG A 114 -6.41 5.15 12.43
CA ARG A 114 -5.10 5.75 12.15
C ARG A 114 -4.34 4.96 11.10
N TRP A 115 -3.52 5.67 10.34
CA TRP A 115 -2.39 5.09 9.61
C TRP A 115 -1.14 5.86 10.01
N ASP A 116 -0.29 5.21 10.79
CA ASP A 116 0.91 5.77 11.39
C ASP A 116 2.15 5.14 10.74
N ILE A 117 3.18 5.95 10.54
CA ILE A 117 4.43 5.53 9.89
C ILE A 117 5.54 5.61 10.93
N PHE A 118 6.35 4.56 11.01
CA PHE A 118 7.47 4.48 11.96
C PHE A 118 8.80 4.23 11.25
N GLU A 119 9.88 4.62 11.90
CA GLU A 119 11.25 4.38 11.47
C GLU A 119 11.53 2.88 11.31
N ALA A 120 12.47 2.52 10.42
CA ALA A 120 12.87 1.13 10.25
C ALA A 120 13.33 0.50 11.57
N GLY A 121 12.86 -0.72 11.85
CA GLY A 121 13.21 -1.45 13.08
C GLY A 121 12.45 -0.97 14.32
N TRP A 122 11.43 -0.13 14.15
CA TRP A 122 10.49 0.21 15.21
C TRP A 122 9.80 -1.02 15.80
N THR A 123 9.59 -1.04 17.11
CA THR A 123 8.89 -2.10 17.85
C THR A 123 7.72 -1.54 18.65
N GLU A 124 6.66 -2.33 18.80
CA GLU A 124 5.40 -1.90 19.43
C GLU A 124 5.57 -1.59 20.92
N GLU A 125 6.62 -2.12 21.55
CA GLU A 125 7.03 -1.76 22.91
C GLU A 125 7.38 -0.28 23.05
N LYS A 126 7.77 0.38 21.95
CA LYS A 126 8.02 1.82 21.90
C LYS A 126 6.72 2.61 21.70
N TRP A 127 5.60 1.96 21.39
CA TRP A 127 4.36 2.66 21.11
C TRP A 127 3.83 3.36 22.36
N ALA A 128 3.47 4.64 22.19
CA ALA A 128 2.86 5.45 23.23
C ALA A 128 1.70 6.24 22.63
N TYR A 129 0.65 6.44 23.42
CA TYR A 129 -0.49 7.28 23.04
C TYR A 129 -0.52 8.58 23.86
N PRO A 130 -0.74 9.74 23.21
CA PRO A 130 -0.74 9.93 21.76
C PRO A 130 0.69 9.82 21.19
N PRO A 131 0.88 9.31 19.97
CA PRO A 131 2.20 9.28 19.35
C PRO A 131 2.62 10.70 18.93
N VAL A 132 3.89 11.03 19.15
CA VAL A 132 4.48 12.37 18.93
C VAL A 132 5.61 12.24 17.92
N ALA A 133 5.57 13.02 16.83
CA ALA A 133 6.53 12.90 15.73
C ALA A 133 7.96 13.11 16.24
N GLY A 134 8.87 12.22 15.85
CA GLY A 134 10.26 12.17 16.32
C GLY A 134 10.47 11.39 17.62
N GLU A 135 9.41 11.04 18.35
CA GLU A 135 9.51 10.25 19.58
C GLU A 135 9.26 8.78 19.31
N ASN A 136 10.00 7.91 20.01
CA ASN A 136 9.81 6.47 19.95
C ASN A 136 9.84 5.88 18.53
N GLY A 137 10.47 6.57 17.57
CA GLY A 137 10.51 6.19 16.16
C GLY A 137 9.22 6.46 15.37
N PHE A 138 8.27 7.21 15.92
CA PHE A 138 7.10 7.68 15.16
C PHE A 138 7.50 8.81 14.21
N VAL A 139 7.31 8.60 12.92
CA VAL A 139 7.61 9.58 11.87
C VAL A 139 6.44 10.55 11.71
N GLY A 140 5.22 10.01 11.68
CA GLY A 140 4.01 10.80 11.52
C GLY A 140 2.85 9.96 11.00
N SER A 141 1.65 10.53 11.04
CA SER A 141 0.46 9.90 10.44
C SER A 141 0.38 10.23 8.95
N GLY A 142 -0.10 9.30 8.15
CA GLY A 142 -0.30 9.51 6.71
C GLY A 142 -1.47 10.46 6.40
N THR A 143 -1.52 10.92 5.16
CA THR A 143 -2.71 11.57 4.57
C THR A 143 -3.32 10.69 3.49
N TYR A 144 -4.59 10.93 3.19
CA TYR A 144 -5.29 10.29 2.09
C TYR A 144 -5.92 11.31 1.14
N LEU A 145 -5.92 10.98 -0.15
CA LEU A 145 -6.57 11.79 -1.18
C LEU A 145 -8.10 11.82 -0.98
N VAL A 146 -8.69 13.00 -1.16
CA VAL A 146 -10.16 13.17 -1.19
C VAL A 146 -10.65 13.35 -2.62
N GLY A 147 -11.60 12.50 -3.03
CA GLY A 147 -12.17 12.52 -4.38
C GLY A 147 -11.43 11.61 -5.36
N ARG A 148 -11.86 11.63 -6.63
CA ARG A 148 -11.38 10.70 -7.68
C ARG A 148 -10.22 11.23 -8.52
N ARG A 149 -9.86 12.52 -8.39
CA ARG A 149 -8.75 13.14 -9.14
C ARG A 149 -7.59 13.42 -8.20
N TRP A 150 -6.38 13.19 -8.69
CA TRP A 150 -5.15 13.60 -8.00
C TRP A 150 -5.13 15.11 -7.81
N ASP A 151 -5.04 15.54 -6.57
CA ASP A 151 -4.88 16.94 -6.17
C ASP A 151 -4.01 16.99 -4.90
N PRO A 152 -2.78 17.53 -4.97
CA PRO A 152 -1.88 17.63 -3.83
C PRO A 152 -2.39 18.54 -2.71
N ASN A 153 -3.40 19.37 -2.98
CA ASN A 153 -4.01 20.29 -2.03
C ASN A 153 -5.29 19.74 -1.41
N ASN A 154 -5.85 18.65 -1.94
CA ASN A 154 -7.10 18.05 -1.47
C ASN A 154 -6.85 16.69 -0.81
N MET A 155 -6.23 16.73 0.36
CA MET A 155 -5.88 15.57 1.17
C MET A 155 -6.37 15.77 2.60
N LEU A 156 -6.76 14.68 3.26
CA LEU A 156 -7.13 14.69 4.67
C LEU A 156 -6.14 13.87 5.51
N PRO A 157 -5.79 14.34 6.71
CA PRO A 157 -4.88 13.63 7.60
C PRO A 157 -5.59 12.50 8.35
N TYR A 158 -4.82 11.47 8.70
CA TYR A 158 -5.14 10.62 9.85
C TYR A 158 -4.76 11.33 11.17
N PRO A 159 -5.41 11.04 12.31
CA PRO A 159 -6.53 10.10 12.49
C PRO A 159 -7.85 10.56 11.87
N LYS A 160 -8.65 9.59 11.43
CA LYS A 160 -10.10 9.79 11.28
C LYS A 160 -10.76 9.59 12.63
N THR A 161 -11.53 10.56 13.09
CA THR A 161 -12.21 10.49 14.39
C THR A 161 -13.71 10.28 14.24
N ASN A 162 -14.30 9.56 15.21
CA ASN A 162 -15.74 9.35 15.32
C ASN A 162 -16.38 8.73 14.06
N LEU A 163 -15.76 7.68 13.54
CA LEU A 163 -16.32 6.93 12.42
C LEU A 163 -17.56 6.17 12.88
N ALA A 164 -18.70 6.54 12.34
CA ALA A 164 -19.96 5.84 12.59
C ALA A 164 -19.92 4.42 12.02
N ARG A 165 -20.77 3.55 12.59
CA ARG A 165 -21.05 2.26 11.97
C ARG A 165 -21.57 2.47 10.55
N SER A 166 -20.93 1.84 9.58
CA SER A 166 -21.37 1.80 8.19
C SER A 166 -21.05 0.44 7.58
N ASN A 167 -21.80 0.06 6.55
CA ASN A 167 -21.48 -1.05 5.67
C ASN A 167 -20.80 -0.57 4.37
N ASP A 168 -20.50 0.73 4.27
CA ASP A 168 -19.84 1.33 3.14
C ASP A 168 -18.34 1.02 3.17
N LYS A 169 -17.83 0.54 2.03
CA LYS A 169 -16.40 0.33 1.83
C LYS A 169 -15.79 1.65 1.38
N SER A 170 -14.84 2.16 2.16
CA SER A 170 -14.09 3.36 1.83
C SER A 170 -12.70 2.99 1.31
N GLU A 171 -12.24 3.69 0.28
CA GLU A 171 -10.90 3.53 -0.31
C GLU A 171 -10.08 4.80 -0.04
N HIS A 172 -8.88 4.63 0.48
CA HIS A 172 -7.97 5.71 0.85
C HIS A 172 -6.64 5.53 0.13
N TRP A 173 -6.24 6.56 -0.60
CA TRP A 173 -5.03 6.56 -1.42
C TRP A 173 -3.94 7.34 -0.67
N LEU A 174 -2.88 6.66 -0.24
CA LEU A 174 -1.79 7.27 0.51
C LEU A 174 -0.76 7.90 -0.42
N THR A 175 -0.55 9.20 -0.31
CA THR A 175 0.20 9.98 -1.30
C THR A 175 1.63 10.33 -0.86
N GLY A 176 2.01 9.89 0.34
CA GLY A 176 3.32 10.16 0.96
C GLY A 176 3.40 11.48 1.72
N LYS A 177 2.35 12.32 1.70
CA LYS A 177 2.27 13.50 2.57
C LYS A 177 1.84 13.10 3.98
N LEU A 178 2.50 13.64 5.00
CA LEU A 178 2.21 13.41 6.41
C LEU A 178 1.18 14.40 6.94
N ALA A 179 0.56 14.08 8.07
CA ALA A 179 -0.49 14.87 8.70
C ALA A 179 -0.02 16.27 9.14
N ASP A 180 1.27 16.44 9.40
CA ASP A 180 1.90 17.73 9.69
C ASP A 180 2.17 18.58 8.42
N GLY A 181 1.83 18.05 7.24
CA GLY A 181 2.00 18.70 5.95
C GLY A 181 3.35 18.43 5.28
N SER A 182 4.29 17.79 5.96
CA SER A 182 5.59 17.42 5.39
C SER A 182 5.45 16.25 4.40
N GLN A 183 6.44 16.09 3.52
CA GLN A 183 6.52 14.95 2.63
C GLN A 183 7.40 13.88 3.27
N ILE A 184 6.95 12.61 3.27
CA ILE A 184 7.79 11.51 3.73
C ILE A 184 9.06 11.44 2.89
N THR A 185 10.20 11.28 3.56
CA THR A 185 11.50 11.14 2.92
C THR A 185 11.64 9.76 2.29
N ALA A 186 12.56 9.62 1.33
CA ALA A 186 12.86 8.30 0.77
C ALA A 186 13.64 7.49 1.82
N GLY A 187 13.17 6.28 2.13
CA GLY A 187 13.75 5.48 3.19
C GLY A 187 13.02 4.15 3.42
N ASN A 188 13.48 3.41 4.41
CA ASN A 188 12.81 2.20 4.88
C ASN A 188 11.98 2.56 6.11
N TYR A 189 10.73 2.10 6.15
CA TYR A 189 9.77 2.38 7.22
C TYR A 189 9.05 1.09 7.63
N THR A 190 8.55 1.04 8.86
CA THR A 190 7.80 -0.09 9.43
C THR A 190 6.37 0.31 9.75
#